data_AF-A0A944MYZ0-F1
#
_entry.id   AF-A0A944MYZ0-F1
#
_cell.length_a   1.000
_cell.length_b   1.000
_cell.length_c   1.000
_cell.angle_alpha   90.00
_cell.angle_beta   90.00
_cell.angle_gamma   90.00
#
_symmetry.space_group_name_H-M   'P 1'
#
loop_
_entity.id
_entity.type
_entity.pdbx_description
1 polymer ?
#
loop_
_entity_poly.entity_id
_entity_poly.type
_entity_poly.pdbx_seq_one_letter_code
_entity_poly.pdbx_strand_id
1 'polypeptide(L)' 'MTNSLSEDIQSEPIDSRACSTCHFWRKQAIRDESDWGQCRRMPPTLPELDDDKLVIAGIWPSTKSGDWCGEWESSL' A
#
# COMPACT_ATOMS: atom_id res chain seq x y z
N MET A 1 5.22 -48.68 -5.81
CA MET A 1 6.43 -48.04 -5.25
C MET A 1 6.27 -46.54 -5.48
N THR A 2 6.27 -45.83 -4.36
CA THR A 2 6.15 -44.39 -4.10
C THR A 2 5.86 -43.43 -5.26
N ASN A 3 4.65 -42.86 -5.16
CA ASN A 3 4.16 -41.64 -5.79
C ASN A 3 5.11 -40.47 -5.53
N SER A 4 5.66 -39.84 -6.58
CA SER A 4 6.44 -38.61 -6.45
C SER A 4 5.48 -37.44 -6.62
N LEU A 5 4.98 -36.95 -5.48
CA LEU A 5 4.23 -35.71 -5.39
C LEU A 5 5.22 -34.57 -5.64
N SER A 6 5.17 -33.98 -6.84
CA SER A 6 5.73 -32.66 -7.06
C SER A 6 4.93 -31.68 -6.20
N GLU A 7 5.60 -31.10 -5.21
CA GLU A 7 5.05 -30.13 -4.28
C GLU A 7 4.49 -28.94 -5.08
N ASP A 8 3.17 -28.84 -5.12
CA ASP A 8 2.46 -27.67 -5.61
C ASP A 8 2.92 -26.47 -4.79
N ILE A 9 3.72 -25.59 -5.40
CA ILE A 9 4.00 -24.26 -4.88
C ILE A 9 2.64 -23.57 -4.82
N GLN A 10 2.00 -23.61 -3.65
CA GLN A 10 0.78 -22.86 -3.37
C GLN A 10 1.15 -21.38 -3.42
N SER A 11 1.11 -20.80 -4.61
CA SER A 11 1.12 -19.36 -4.78
C SER A 11 -0.20 -18.84 -4.20
N GLU A 12 -0.16 -18.37 -2.95
CA GLU A 12 -1.21 -17.52 -2.37
C GLU A 12 -1.69 -16.53 -3.45
N PRO A 13 -3.02 -16.40 -3.67
CA PRO A 13 -3.53 -15.57 -4.74
C PRO A 13 -2.98 -14.16 -4.56
N ILE A 14 -2.25 -13.68 -5.58
CA ILE A 14 -1.70 -12.32 -5.63
C ILE A 14 -2.80 -11.29 -5.35
N ASP A 15 -4.06 -11.65 -5.64
CA ASP A 15 -5.28 -10.90 -5.38
C ASP A 15 -5.49 -10.46 -3.92
N SER A 16 -4.87 -11.10 -2.93
CA SER A 16 -4.96 -10.63 -1.54
C SER A 16 -3.96 -9.53 -1.18
N ARG A 17 -2.92 -9.32 -2.00
CA ARG A 17 -1.81 -8.38 -1.72
C ARG A 17 -2.08 -7.03 -2.38
N ALA A 18 -2.98 -6.26 -1.78
CA ALA A 18 -3.35 -4.94 -2.24
C ALA A 18 -3.14 -3.89 -1.15
N CYS A 19 -3.14 -2.61 -1.51
CA CYS A 19 -3.03 -1.50 -0.58
C CYS A 19 -4.07 -1.61 0.55
N SER A 20 -5.33 -1.91 0.23
CA SER A 20 -6.40 -2.04 1.22
C SER A 20 -6.19 -3.12 2.29
N THR A 21 -5.38 -4.14 2.03
CA THR A 21 -5.06 -5.22 2.96
C THR A 21 -3.65 -5.09 3.56
N CYS A 22 -2.92 -4.05 3.18
CA CYS A 22 -1.54 -3.83 3.59
C CYS A 22 -1.43 -3.14 4.95
N HIS A 23 -0.52 -3.61 5.81
CA HIS A 23 -0.23 -3.02 7.12
C HIS A 23 0.10 -1.51 7.05
N PHE A 24 0.71 -1.06 5.96
CA PHE A 24 1.14 0.32 5.78
C PHE A 24 0.05 1.27 5.28
N TRP A 25 -1.09 0.77 4.79
CA TRP A 25 -2.08 1.62 4.15
C TRP A 25 -3.08 2.20 5.15
N ARG A 26 -3.50 3.43 4.92
CA ARG A 26 -4.53 4.11 5.72
C ARG A 26 -5.59 4.69 4.81
N LYS A 27 -6.83 4.23 4.97
CA LYS A 27 -7.99 4.79 4.27
C LYS A 27 -8.16 6.27 4.65
N GLN A 28 -8.32 7.15 3.66
CA GLN A 28 -8.61 8.55 3.92
C GLN A 28 -10.13 8.76 4.01
N ALA A 29 -10.60 9.31 5.12
CA ALA A 29 -12.03 9.58 5.33
C ALA A 29 -12.55 10.82 4.59
N ILE A 30 -11.65 11.72 4.15
CA ILE A 30 -11.98 13.07 3.68
C ILE A 30 -12.11 13.12 2.14
N ARG A 31 -11.68 12.08 1.41
CA ARG A 31 -11.86 12.04 -0.04
C ARG A 31 -13.20 11.39 -0.36
N ASP A 32 -13.99 12.04 -1.22
CA ASP A 32 -15.26 11.51 -1.74
C ASP A 32 -15.07 10.19 -2.51
N GLU A 33 -13.84 9.90 -2.94
CA GLU A 33 -13.46 8.65 -3.59
C GLU A 33 -13.19 7.56 -2.55
N SER A 34 -14.20 6.71 -2.34
CA SER A 34 -14.24 5.70 -1.28
C SER A 34 -13.14 4.63 -1.32
N ASP A 35 -12.37 4.54 -2.41
CA ASP A 35 -11.34 3.55 -2.67
C ASP A 35 -9.91 4.09 -2.54
N TRP A 36 -9.70 5.36 -2.18
CA TRP A 36 -8.37 5.93 -2.00
C TRP A 36 -7.88 5.96 -0.55
N GLY A 37 -6.56 5.95 -0.41
CA GLY A 37 -5.89 6.10 0.87
C GLY A 37 -4.44 6.50 0.72
N GLN A 38 -3.70 6.42 1.81
CA GLN A 38 -2.28 6.77 1.88
C GLN A 38 -1.43 5.54 2.15
N CYS A 39 -0.40 5.32 1.32
CA CYS A 39 0.65 4.36 1.62
C CYS A 39 1.68 4.98 2.56
N ARG A 40 1.94 4.33 3.70
CA ARG A 40 2.91 4.79 4.72
C ARG A 40 4.12 3.86 4.88
N ARG A 41 4.46 3.15 3.81
CA ARG A 41 5.61 2.22 3.78
C ARG A 41 6.94 2.97 3.94
N MET A 42 7.06 4.14 3.31
CA MET A 42 8.21 5.04 3.43
C MET A 42 7.89 6.21 4.38
N PRO A 43 8.83 7.13 4.68
CA PRO A 43 8.59 8.48 5.24
C PRO A 43 7.95 9.45 4.25
N PRO A 44 7.26 10.53 4.68
CA PRO A 44 6.52 11.38 3.76
C PRO A 44 7.51 12.29 3.04
N THR A 45 7.24 12.60 1.77
CA THR A 45 8.10 13.52 1.02
C THR A 45 7.73 14.96 1.34
N LEU A 46 8.74 15.82 1.49
CA LEU A 46 8.53 17.25 1.58
C LEU A 46 8.40 17.81 0.16
N PRO A 47 7.34 18.58 -0.16
CA PRO A 47 7.25 19.27 -1.43
C PRO A 47 8.35 20.34 -1.54
N GLU A 48 8.73 20.67 -2.77
CA GLU A 48 9.59 21.84 -3.02
C GLU A 48 8.88 23.11 -2.54
N LEU A 49 9.64 23.98 -1.89
CA LEU A 49 9.12 25.22 -1.32
C LEU A 49 9.12 26.30 -2.39
N ASP A 50 7.92 26.62 -2.88
CA ASP A 50 7.73 27.72 -3.84
C ASP A 50 7.29 29.03 -3.13
N ASP A 51 6.90 28.96 -1.85
CA ASP A 51 6.49 30.12 -1.05
C ASP A 51 6.74 29.88 0.45
N ASP A 52 7.51 30.78 1.08
CA ASP A 52 7.95 30.74 2.48
C ASP A 52 6.80 30.85 3.52
N LYS A 53 5.55 30.97 3.04
CA LYS A 53 4.36 31.24 3.85
C LYS A 53 3.49 30.02 4.15
N LEU A 54 3.78 28.85 3.56
CA LEU A 54 2.99 27.64 3.78
C LEU A 54 3.63 26.74 4.85
N VAL A 55 2.78 26.23 5.76
CA VAL A 55 3.16 25.17 6.70
C VAL A 55 3.50 23.92 5.91
N ILE A 56 4.77 23.51 5.95
CA ILE A 56 5.25 22.32 5.25
C ILE A 56 4.74 21.08 5.98
N ALA A 57 3.69 20.45 5.45
CA ALA A 57 3.29 19.12 5.86
C ALA A 57 3.89 18.09 4.88
N GLY A 58 4.56 17.07 5.41
CA GLY A 58 5.00 15.94 4.60
C GLY A 58 3.81 15.24 3.93
N ILE A 59 3.95 14.88 2.66
CA ILE A 59 2.90 14.26 1.86
C ILE A 59 3.15 12.75 1.77
N TRP A 60 2.10 11.98 2.09
CA TRP A 60 2.07 10.55 1.83
C TRP A 60 1.60 10.24 0.41
N PRO A 61 2.18 9.24 -0.28
CA PRO A 61 1.66 8.76 -1.55
C PRO A 61 0.19 8.36 -1.44
N SER A 62 -0.64 8.90 -2.33
CA SER A 62 -2.03 8.47 -2.48
C SER A 62 -2.12 7.30 -3.46
N THR A 63 -2.76 6.21 -3.03
CA THR A 63 -2.95 5.01 -3.85
C THR A 63 -4.40 4.53 -3.77
N LYS A 64 -4.84 3.78 -4.79
CA LYS A 64 -6.11 3.07 -4.75
C LYS A 64 -6.01 1.84 -3.88
N SER A 65 -7.15 1.40 -3.36
CA SER A 65 -7.31 0.22 -2.52
C SER A 65 -6.79 -1.07 -3.17
N GLY A 66 -6.89 -1.18 -4.50
CA GLY A 66 -6.42 -2.31 -5.30
C GLY A 66 -4.97 -2.23 -5.77
N ASP A 67 -4.25 -1.13 -5.52
CA ASP A 67 -2.87 -0.99 -5.99
C ASP A 67 -1.91 -1.90 -5.22
N TRP A 68 -0.81 -2.31 -5.87
CA TRP A 68 0.25 -3.11 -5.27
C TRP A 68 1.63 -2.59 -5.66
N CYS A 69 2.47 -2.27 -4.66
CA CYS A 69 3.82 -1.73 -4.87
C CYS A 69 4.94 -2.79 -4.84
N GLY A 70 4.62 -4.07 -4.64
CA GLY A 70 5.62 -5.14 -4.47
C GLY A 70 6.08 -5.37 -3.02
N GLU A 71 5.82 -4.43 -2.11
CA GLU A 71 6.27 -4.47 -0.71
C GLU A 71 5.11 -4.61 0.28
N TRP A 72 4.12 -5.43 -0.08
CA TRP A 72 2.98 -5.68 0.80
C TRP A 72 3.40 -6.46 2.05
N GLU A 73 2.92 -6.03 3.20
CA GLU A 73 3.00 -6.76 4.47
C GLU A 73 1.61 -6.94 5.08
N SER A 74 1.37 -8.09 5.70
CA SER A 74 0.14 -8.39 6.42
C SER A 74 0.07 -7.65 7.76
N SER A 75 -1.14 -7.36 8.25
CA SER A 75 -1.35 -6.61 9.50
C SER A 75 -1.32 -7.49 10.78
N LEU A 76 -0.63 -8.64 10.75
CA LEU A 76 -0.62 -9.59 11.87
C LEU A 76 -0.08 -8.99 13.18
#